data_AF-A0A1G6IJ07-F1
#
_entry.id   AF-A0A1G6IJ07-F1
#
_cell.length_a   1.000
_cell.length_b   1.000
_cell.length_c   1.000
_cell.angle_alpha   90.00
_cell.angle_beta   90.00
_cell.angle_gamma   90.00
#
_symmetry.space_group_name_H-M   'P 1'
#
loop_
_entity.id
_entity.type
_entity.pdbx_description
1 polymer ?
#
loop_
_entity_poly.entity_id
_entity_poly.type
_entity_poly.pdbx_seq_one_letter_code
_entity_poly.pdbx_strand_id
1 'polypeptide(L)'
;MNKLNKKEKLFTFQNFAIILLLMAIIYLIAFYFWNMYEETLRNQYYHPYIKINDSNYIRLKSSKYFDKNTSISINKTDIEYEYIFNSDYGTSKIKTFDPRFYFYENNSFSALGYPSYDFRGMEFTILFKNGEKIKYVVVPNEKILDEIEEITNNFVNELPVELSYLLNNNKYVSLDQDIISIKKGEISFDIYKNKIVNISQSDNYFYLHTLFVKDLEKIYIIPKNEEHNLIELINIIK
;
A
#
# COMPACT_ATOMS: atom_id res chain seq x y z
N MET A 1 25.97 27.89 -50.92
CA MET A 1 26.43 27.09 -49.77
C MET A 1 27.67 27.75 -49.17
N ASN A 2 27.54 28.41 -48.03
CA ASN A 2 28.69 29.00 -47.34
C ASN A 2 29.65 27.87 -46.92
N LYS A 3 30.83 27.82 -47.55
CA LYS A 3 31.88 26.86 -47.19
C LYS A 3 32.45 27.30 -45.85
N LEU A 4 32.10 26.57 -44.78
CA LEU A 4 32.69 26.76 -43.46
C LEU A 4 34.21 26.75 -43.57
N ASN A 5 34.84 27.75 -42.96
CA ASN A 5 36.28 27.90 -42.97
C ASN A 5 36.94 26.76 -42.16
N LYS A 6 38.22 26.42 -42.42
CA LYS A 6 38.87 25.25 -41.78
C LYS A 6 38.77 25.26 -40.25
N LYS A 7 38.85 26.44 -39.63
CA LYS A 7 38.68 26.61 -38.17
C LYS A 7 37.26 26.34 -37.69
N GLU A 8 36.26 26.77 -38.44
CA GLU A 8 34.84 26.56 -38.10
C GLU A 8 34.47 25.09 -38.22
N LYS A 9 34.95 24.39 -39.26
CA LYS A 9 34.76 22.94 -39.39
C LYS A 9 35.36 22.16 -38.22
N LEU A 10 36.55 22.55 -37.76
CA LEU A 10 37.20 21.92 -36.61
C LEU A 10 36.40 22.15 -35.33
N PHE A 11 35.92 23.37 -35.11
CA PHE A 11 35.12 23.74 -33.95
C PHE A 11 33.76 23.04 -33.94
N THR A 12 33.08 22.96 -35.09
CA THR A 12 31.83 22.21 -35.23
C THR A 12 32.04 20.71 -34.97
N PHE A 13 33.13 20.13 -35.48
CA PHE A 13 33.46 18.72 -35.25
C PHE A 13 33.78 18.44 -33.78
N GLN A 14 34.52 19.34 -33.11
CA GLN A 14 34.81 19.25 -31.69
C GLN A 14 33.52 19.32 -30.86
N ASN A 15 32.63 20.26 -31.15
CA ASN A 15 31.36 20.38 -30.44
C ASN A 15 30.46 19.15 -30.66
N PHE A 16 30.42 18.62 -31.88
CA PHE A 16 29.67 17.40 -32.18
C PHE A 16 30.24 16.19 -31.42
N ALA A 17 31.56 16.05 -31.35
CA ALA A 17 32.21 15.01 -30.57
C ALA A 17 31.91 15.13 -29.07
N ILE A 18 31.88 16.35 -28.53
CA ILE A 18 31.52 16.61 -27.12
C ILE A 18 30.06 16.22 -26.85
N ILE A 19 29.13 16.55 -27.76
CA ILE A 19 27.71 16.18 -27.62
C ILE A 19 27.54 14.67 -27.65
N LEU A 20 28.19 13.98 -28.59
CA LEU A 20 28.16 12.51 -28.67
C LEU A 20 28.72 11.86 -27.40
N LEU A 21 29.82 12.39 -26.87
CA LEU A 21 30.41 11.91 -25.63
C LEU A 21 29.45 12.08 -24.44
N LEU A 22 28.80 13.25 -24.33
CA LEU A 22 27.82 13.53 -23.28
C LEU A 22 26.61 12.59 -23.37
N MET A 23 26.08 12.35 -24.58
CA MET A 23 24.98 11.41 -24.77
C MET A 23 25.37 9.99 -24.36
N ALA A 24 26.57 9.54 -24.72
CA ALA A 24 27.08 8.22 -24.31
C ALA A 24 27.22 8.11 -22.78
N ILE A 25 27.72 9.16 -22.12
CA ILE A 25 27.85 9.23 -20.66
C ILE A 25 26.46 9.16 -20.00
N ILE A 26 25.49 9.96 -20.46
CA ILE A 26 24.12 9.96 -19.92
C ILE A 26 23.50 8.57 -20.10
N TYR A 27 23.66 7.94 -21.26
CA TYR A 27 23.14 6.61 -21.51
C TYR A 27 23.76 5.56 -20.58
N LEU A 28 25.08 5.58 -20.40
CA LEU A 28 25.78 4.67 -19.48
C LEU A 28 25.35 4.86 -18.03
N ILE A 29 25.18 6.11 -17.59
CA ILE A 29 24.68 6.44 -16.26
C ILE A 29 23.24 5.93 -16.09
N ALA A 30 22.36 6.18 -17.05
CA ALA A 30 20.98 5.71 -17.03
C ALA A 30 20.90 4.18 -17.02
N PHE A 31 21.73 3.51 -17.83
CA PHE A 31 21.82 2.05 -17.87
C PHE A 31 22.36 1.47 -16.56
N TYR A 32 23.36 2.10 -15.95
CA TYR A 32 23.88 1.70 -14.65
C TYR A 32 22.83 1.87 -13.54
N PHE A 33 22.14 3.01 -13.49
CA PHE A 33 21.04 3.22 -12.55
C PHE A 33 19.88 2.25 -12.80
N TRP A 34 19.58 1.92 -14.06
CA TRP A 34 18.57 0.93 -14.40
C TRP A 34 18.96 -0.46 -13.89
N ASN A 35 20.20 -0.89 -14.10
CA ASN A 35 20.68 -2.17 -13.61
C ASN A 35 20.75 -2.21 -12.08
N MET A 36 21.16 -1.12 -11.43
CA MET A 36 21.09 -1.02 -9.97
C MET A 36 19.65 -1.10 -9.49
N TYR A 37 18.71 -0.43 -10.17
CA TYR A 37 17.29 -0.50 -9.85
C TYR A 37 16.73 -1.92 -10.06
N GLU A 38 17.06 -2.57 -11.17
CA GLU A 38 16.66 -3.95 -11.47
C GLU A 38 17.28 -4.95 -10.50
N GLU A 39 18.57 -4.82 -10.16
CA GLU A 39 19.22 -5.64 -9.13
C GLU A 39 18.63 -5.37 -7.74
N THR A 40 18.29 -4.12 -7.41
CA THR A 40 17.63 -3.80 -6.13
C THR A 40 16.22 -4.40 -6.10
N LEU A 41 15.51 -4.43 -7.23
CA LEU A 41 14.23 -5.12 -7.36
C LEU A 41 14.35 -6.65 -7.33
N ARG A 42 15.44 -7.23 -7.86
CA ARG A 42 15.69 -8.69 -7.90
C ARG A 42 16.28 -9.24 -6.59
N ASN A 43 17.19 -8.49 -5.96
CA ASN A 43 17.96 -8.93 -4.78
C ASN A 43 17.34 -8.47 -3.45
N GLN A 44 16.45 -7.48 -3.45
CA GLN A 44 15.49 -7.35 -2.35
C GLN A 44 14.39 -8.37 -2.62
N TYR A 45 14.59 -9.58 -2.12
CA TYR A 45 13.60 -10.63 -2.01
C TYR A 45 12.18 -10.06 -2.08
N TYR A 46 11.52 -10.27 -3.23
CA TYR A 46 10.07 -10.26 -3.31
C TYR A 46 9.60 -11.26 -2.25
N HIS A 47 9.25 -10.77 -1.07
CA HIS A 47 8.58 -11.54 -0.04
C HIS A 47 7.09 -11.21 -0.06
N PRO A 48 6.27 -11.72 -1.01
CA PRO A 48 4.84 -11.57 -0.93
C PRO A 48 4.24 -12.85 -0.34
N TYR A 49 4.78 -13.39 0.75
CA TYR A 49 4.25 -14.63 1.35
C TYR A 49 3.61 -14.35 2.70
N ILE A 50 2.78 -13.32 2.70
CA ILE A 50 1.81 -13.08 3.74
C ILE A 50 0.72 -14.15 3.57
N LYS A 51 0.76 -15.19 4.41
CA LYS A 51 -0.29 -16.20 4.49
C LYS A 51 -1.30 -15.70 5.50
N ILE A 52 -2.54 -15.44 5.07
CA ILE A 52 -3.62 -15.19 6.03
C ILE A 52 -3.82 -16.47 6.84
N ASN A 53 -3.59 -16.38 8.15
CA ASN A 53 -3.81 -17.47 9.09
C ASN A 53 -5.20 -17.38 9.76
N ASP A 54 -5.94 -16.30 9.51
CA ASP A 54 -7.33 -16.15 9.92
C ASP A 54 -8.20 -17.23 9.25
N SER A 55 -8.89 -18.01 10.08
CA SER A 55 -9.77 -19.10 9.64
C SER A 55 -10.96 -18.64 8.82
N ASN A 56 -11.33 -17.36 8.95
CA ASN A 56 -12.51 -16.81 8.29
C ASN A 56 -12.23 -16.42 6.84
N TYR A 57 -10.96 -16.26 6.47
CA TYR A 57 -10.54 -16.00 5.09
C TYR A 57 -10.30 -17.29 4.31
N ILE A 58 -11.11 -17.51 3.28
CA ILE A 58 -11.01 -18.66 2.39
C ILE A 58 -10.01 -18.35 1.28
N ARG A 59 -8.93 -19.15 1.19
CA ARG A 59 -8.01 -19.07 0.05
C ARG A 59 -8.67 -19.59 -1.22
N LEU A 60 -8.85 -18.73 -2.21
CA LEU A 60 -9.37 -19.10 -3.51
C LEU A 60 -8.30 -19.84 -4.32
N LYS A 61 -8.63 -21.06 -4.78
CA LYS A 61 -7.71 -21.91 -5.55
C LYS A 61 -8.13 -22.09 -7.01
N SER A 62 -9.35 -21.70 -7.37
CA SER A 62 -9.94 -21.96 -8.68
C SER A 62 -10.77 -20.77 -9.16
N SER A 63 -10.76 -20.52 -10.47
CA SER A 63 -11.73 -19.66 -11.13
C SER A 63 -12.70 -20.47 -11.99
N LYS A 64 -13.99 -20.11 -12.06
CA LYS A 64 -14.69 -19.07 -11.28
C LYS A 64 -14.96 -19.50 -9.84
N TYR A 65 -15.01 -18.56 -8.90
CA TYR A 65 -15.47 -18.79 -7.54
C TYR A 65 -16.84 -18.16 -7.34
N PHE A 66 -17.72 -18.88 -6.67
CA PHE A 66 -19.04 -18.42 -6.28
C PHE A 66 -19.26 -18.79 -4.83
N ASP A 67 -19.67 -17.81 -4.04
CA ASP A 67 -20.13 -18.01 -2.67
C ASP A 67 -21.35 -17.14 -2.45
N LYS A 68 -22.43 -17.70 -1.92
CA LYS A 68 -23.76 -17.09 -1.71
C LYS A 68 -24.11 -15.93 -2.65
N ASN A 69 -23.62 -14.73 -2.34
CA ASN A 69 -23.96 -13.45 -2.97
C ASN A 69 -22.80 -12.81 -3.74
N THR A 70 -21.67 -13.50 -3.81
CA THR A 70 -20.42 -13.07 -4.42
C THR A 70 -20.02 -13.99 -5.57
N SER A 71 -19.60 -13.38 -6.68
CA SER A 71 -18.91 -14.05 -7.77
C SER A 71 -17.56 -13.41 -8.04
N ILE A 72 -16.53 -14.24 -8.21
CA ILE A 72 -15.17 -13.82 -8.53
C ILE A 72 -14.74 -14.53 -9.81
N SER A 73 -14.46 -13.75 -10.85
CA SER A 73 -13.93 -14.24 -12.12
C SER A 73 -12.53 -13.71 -12.38
N ILE A 74 -11.67 -14.57 -12.94
CA ILE A 74 -10.28 -14.27 -13.26
C ILE A 74 -10.11 -14.25 -14.76
N ASN A 75 -9.66 -13.12 -15.30
CA ASN A 75 -9.16 -13.00 -16.65
C ASN A 75 -7.64 -12.95 -16.59
N LYS A 76 -6.99 -14.04 -17.01
CA LYS A 76 -5.54 -14.09 -17.12
C LYS A 76 -5.11 -13.35 -18.39
N THR A 77 -4.21 -12.38 -18.25
CA THR A 77 -3.48 -11.78 -19.37
C THR A 77 -2.05 -12.32 -19.40
N ASP A 78 -1.26 -11.92 -20.39
CA ASP A 78 0.12 -12.39 -20.55
C ASP A 78 1.06 -11.92 -19.41
N ILE A 79 0.70 -10.85 -18.69
CA ILE A 79 1.57 -10.18 -17.71
C ILE A 79 0.91 -10.05 -16.33
N GLU A 80 -0.42 -9.91 -16.28
CA GLU A 80 -1.18 -9.71 -15.05
C GLU A 80 -2.45 -10.57 -15.00
N TYR A 81 -2.95 -10.79 -13.79
CA TYR A 81 -4.26 -11.35 -13.56
C TYR A 81 -5.23 -10.22 -13.25
N GLU A 82 -6.32 -10.15 -14.01
CA GLU A 82 -7.42 -9.24 -13.76
C GLU A 82 -8.57 -9.99 -13.10
N TYR A 83 -9.02 -9.51 -11.94
CA TYR A 83 -10.12 -10.07 -11.19
C TYR A 83 -11.30 -9.12 -11.23
N ILE A 84 -12.46 -9.68 -11.50
CA ILE A 84 -13.74 -9.01 -11.34
C ILE A 84 -14.38 -9.63 -10.11
N PHE A 85 -14.45 -8.84 -9.06
CA PHE A 85 -15.12 -9.17 -7.80
C PHE A 85 -16.49 -8.50 -7.81
N ASN A 86 -17.55 -9.31 -7.87
CA ASN A 86 -18.92 -8.85 -7.78
C ASN A 86 -19.53 -9.40 -6.49
N SER A 87 -20.07 -8.54 -5.65
CA SER A 87 -20.93 -8.92 -4.53
C SER A 87 -22.25 -8.13 -4.60
N ASP A 88 -23.21 -8.48 -3.75
CA ASP A 88 -24.43 -7.67 -3.57
C ASP A 88 -24.15 -6.21 -3.17
N TYR A 89 -22.96 -5.95 -2.63
CA TYR A 89 -22.52 -4.63 -2.18
C TYR A 89 -21.85 -3.81 -3.28
N GLY A 90 -21.54 -4.42 -4.43
CA GLY A 90 -21.01 -3.72 -5.61
C GLY A 90 -19.99 -4.54 -6.40
N THR A 91 -19.30 -3.85 -7.30
CA THR A 91 -18.30 -4.47 -8.18
C THR A 91 -16.95 -3.77 -8.03
N SER A 92 -15.88 -4.55 -8.00
CA SER A 92 -14.51 -4.05 -8.09
C SER A 92 -13.68 -4.83 -9.11
N LYS A 93 -12.85 -4.09 -9.84
CA LYS A 93 -11.80 -4.63 -10.70
C LYS A 93 -10.45 -4.53 -9.99
N ILE A 94 -9.73 -5.64 -9.97
CA ILE A 94 -8.47 -5.82 -9.25
C ILE A 94 -7.43 -6.35 -10.23
N LYS A 95 -6.20 -5.86 -10.11
CA LYS A 95 -5.06 -6.28 -10.94
C LYS A 95 -3.91 -6.69 -10.03
N THR A 96 -3.34 -7.86 -10.28
CA THR A 96 -2.15 -8.32 -9.56
C THR A 96 -1.38 -9.35 -10.40
N PHE A 97 -0.09 -9.51 -10.09
CA PHE A 97 0.79 -10.49 -10.72
C PHE A 97 0.66 -11.89 -10.10
N ASP A 98 -0.01 -12.01 -8.96
CA ASP A 98 -0.09 -13.26 -8.20
C ASP A 98 -1.52 -13.86 -8.19
N PRO A 99 -1.68 -15.18 -8.42
CA PRO A 99 -2.99 -15.83 -8.44
C PRO A 99 -3.57 -16.18 -7.06
N ARG A 100 -2.93 -15.77 -5.94
CA ARG A 100 -3.39 -16.08 -4.58
C ARG A 100 -4.33 -15.02 -4.05
N PHE A 101 -5.54 -15.45 -3.71
CA PHE A 101 -6.59 -14.59 -3.18
C PHE A 101 -7.15 -15.19 -1.93
N TYR A 102 -7.58 -14.31 -1.03
CA TYR A 102 -8.29 -14.65 0.18
C TYR A 102 -9.60 -13.90 0.18
N PHE A 103 -10.68 -14.61 0.43
CA PHE A 103 -12.03 -14.05 0.42
C PHE A 103 -12.67 -14.20 1.79
N TYR A 104 -13.37 -13.15 2.21
CA TYR A 104 -14.19 -13.14 3.41
C TYR A 104 -15.50 -12.41 3.09
N GLU A 105 -16.62 -12.90 3.63
CA GLU A 105 -17.91 -12.24 3.49
C GLU A 105 -18.76 -12.44 4.75
N ASN A 106 -19.42 -11.37 5.17
CA ASN A 106 -20.43 -11.38 6.22
C ASN A 106 -21.64 -10.52 5.82
N ASN A 107 -22.56 -10.29 6.77
CA ASN A 107 -23.81 -9.57 6.53
C ASN A 107 -23.64 -8.04 6.32
N SER A 108 -22.43 -7.53 6.53
CA SER A 108 -22.11 -6.10 6.51
C SER A 108 -21.15 -5.72 5.39
N PHE A 109 -20.23 -6.62 5.00
CA PHE A 109 -19.27 -6.39 3.92
C PHE A 109 -18.74 -7.68 3.30
N SER A 110 -18.11 -7.52 2.13
CA SER A 110 -17.33 -8.56 1.46
C SER A 110 -15.92 -8.02 1.21
N ALA A 111 -14.89 -8.80 1.55
CA ALA A 111 -13.49 -8.41 1.49
C ALA A 111 -12.69 -9.39 0.63
N LEU A 112 -11.80 -8.84 -0.21
CA LEU A 112 -10.84 -9.60 -0.99
C LEU A 112 -9.42 -9.14 -0.65
N GLY A 113 -8.62 -10.05 -0.09
CA GLY A 113 -7.20 -9.88 0.16
C GLY A 113 -6.36 -10.50 -0.96
N TYR A 114 -5.40 -9.74 -1.48
CA TYR A 114 -4.51 -10.17 -2.57
C TYR A 114 -3.14 -9.49 -2.50
N PRO A 115 -2.07 -10.12 -3.01
CA PRO A 115 -0.78 -9.44 -3.13
C PRO A 115 -0.92 -8.17 -3.96
N SER A 116 -0.53 -7.02 -3.39
CA SER A 116 -0.63 -5.73 -4.09
C SER A 116 0.32 -5.69 -5.28
N TYR A 117 -0.13 -5.09 -6.38
CA TYR A 117 0.73 -4.83 -7.54
C TYR A 117 1.66 -3.63 -7.29
N ASP A 118 1.11 -2.57 -6.70
CA ASP A 118 1.79 -1.28 -6.51
C ASP A 118 2.64 -1.23 -5.23
N PHE A 119 2.34 -2.08 -4.23
CA PHE A 119 2.95 -2.03 -2.90
C PHE A 119 3.52 -3.38 -2.45
N ARG A 120 4.54 -3.36 -1.60
CA ARG A 120 5.02 -4.56 -0.91
C ARG A 120 4.07 -4.89 0.25
N GLY A 121 3.09 -5.75 -0.01
CA GLY A 121 2.15 -6.18 1.02
C GLY A 121 0.91 -6.86 0.46
N MET A 122 -0.11 -6.95 1.32
CA MET A 122 -1.41 -7.48 0.95
C MET A 122 -2.41 -6.34 0.85
N GLU A 123 -2.96 -6.15 -0.34
CA GLU A 123 -4.04 -5.21 -0.59
C GLU A 123 -5.37 -5.87 -0.31
N PHE A 124 -6.23 -5.13 0.35
CA PHE A 124 -7.61 -5.49 0.63
C PHE A 124 -8.50 -4.53 -0.14
N THR A 125 -9.41 -5.10 -0.91
CA THR A 125 -10.59 -4.38 -1.38
C THR A 125 -11.78 -4.83 -0.56
N ILE A 126 -12.45 -3.88 0.08
CA ILE A 126 -13.66 -4.14 0.86
C ILE A 126 -14.83 -3.39 0.24
N LEU A 127 -15.95 -4.08 0.13
CA LEU A 127 -17.24 -3.55 -0.33
C LEU A 127 -18.23 -3.64 0.82
N PHE A 128 -18.68 -2.49 1.31
CA PHE A 128 -19.63 -2.39 2.40
C PHE A 128 -21.06 -2.34 1.87
N LYS A 129 -22.01 -2.84 2.67
CA LYS A 129 -23.44 -2.85 2.32
C LYS A 129 -24.05 -1.49 2.03
N ASN A 130 -23.47 -0.41 2.57
CA ASN A 130 -23.86 0.97 2.28
C ASN A 130 -23.42 1.44 0.88
N GLY A 131 -22.73 0.59 0.10
CA GLY A 131 -22.18 0.91 -1.22
C GLY A 131 -20.79 1.55 -1.17
N GLU A 132 -20.25 1.77 0.02
CA GLU A 132 -18.90 2.30 0.22
C GLU A 132 -17.84 1.25 -0.14
N LYS A 133 -16.75 1.73 -0.74
CA LYS A 133 -15.63 0.90 -1.13
C LYS A 133 -14.36 1.47 -0.54
N ILE A 134 -13.66 0.64 0.22
CA ILE A 134 -12.35 0.99 0.77
C ILE A 134 -11.30 0.06 0.18
N LYS A 135 -10.14 0.64 -0.15
CA LYS A 135 -8.96 -0.09 -0.55
C LYS A 135 -7.80 0.29 0.34
N TYR A 136 -7.23 -0.69 1.04
CA TYR A 136 -6.01 -0.47 1.81
C TYR A 136 -4.99 -1.56 1.56
N VAL A 137 -3.72 -1.22 1.76
CA VAL A 137 -2.61 -2.15 1.76
C VAL A 137 -2.12 -2.30 3.18
N VAL A 138 -2.09 -3.54 3.65
CA VAL A 138 -1.41 -3.93 4.86
C VAL A 138 0.07 -4.08 4.54
N VAL A 139 0.89 -3.20 5.10
CA VAL A 139 2.35 -3.32 5.02
C VAL A 139 2.75 -4.43 5.99
N PRO A 140 3.49 -5.47 5.55
CA PRO A 140 3.86 -6.57 6.44
C PRO A 140 4.76 -6.08 7.59
N ASN A 141 4.26 -6.23 8.81
CA ASN A 141 5.08 -6.61 9.96
C ASN A 141 4.76 -8.08 10.26
N GLU A 142 5.73 -8.81 10.80
CA GLU A 142 5.70 -10.26 11.03
C GLU A 142 4.46 -10.79 11.80
N LYS A 143 3.62 -9.91 12.38
CA LYS A 143 2.48 -10.27 13.25
C LYS A 143 1.10 -9.74 12.83
N ILE A 144 0.96 -9.09 11.67
CA ILE A 144 -0.23 -8.25 11.38
C ILE A 144 -1.49 -9.03 10.93
N LEU A 145 -1.40 -10.33 10.64
CA LEU A 145 -2.47 -11.02 9.91
C LEU A 145 -3.57 -11.66 10.74
N ASP A 146 -3.39 -11.71 12.05
CA ASP A 146 -4.36 -12.37 12.92
C ASP A 146 -5.52 -11.42 13.33
N GLU A 147 -5.42 -10.13 13.03
CA GLU A 147 -6.38 -9.08 13.46
C GLU A 147 -7.10 -8.38 12.28
N ILE A 148 -7.01 -8.91 11.05
CA ILE A 148 -7.55 -8.24 9.85
C ILE A 148 -9.07 -8.06 9.91
N GLU A 149 -9.81 -9.07 10.36
CA GLU A 149 -11.27 -8.97 10.49
C GLU A 149 -11.67 -7.87 11.46
N GLU A 150 -10.99 -7.77 12.60
CA GLU A 150 -11.25 -6.76 13.61
C GLU A 150 -10.96 -5.35 13.07
N ILE A 151 -9.82 -5.18 12.41
CA ILE A 151 -9.44 -3.93 11.75
C ILE A 151 -10.48 -3.53 10.68
N THR A 152 -10.91 -4.49 9.86
CA THR A 152 -11.89 -4.27 8.78
C THR A 152 -13.25 -3.86 9.33
N ASN A 153 -13.73 -4.55 10.37
CA ASN A 153 -14.99 -4.24 11.04
C ASN A 153 -14.96 -2.84 11.67
N ASN A 154 -13.82 -2.45 12.23
CA ASN A 154 -13.71 -1.21 12.97
C ASN A 154 -13.68 0.03 12.07
N PHE A 155 -13.21 -0.06 10.82
CA PHE A 155 -13.26 1.05 9.85
C PHE A 155 -14.66 1.63 9.64
N VAL A 156 -15.71 0.82 9.81
CA VAL A 156 -17.11 1.27 9.66
C VAL A 156 -17.60 2.05 10.87
N ASN A 157 -17.06 1.76 12.05
CA ASN A 157 -17.58 2.22 13.34
C ASN A 157 -16.65 3.24 14.01
N GLU A 158 -15.76 3.86 13.24
CA GLU A 158 -14.81 4.83 13.75
C GLU A 158 -15.51 6.07 14.29
N LEU A 159 -15.18 6.44 15.53
CA LEU A 159 -15.61 7.69 16.14
C LEU A 159 -14.45 8.69 16.14
N PRO A 160 -14.63 9.91 15.59
CA PRO A 160 -13.58 10.91 15.58
C PRO A 160 -13.20 11.32 17.01
N VAL A 161 -11.92 11.54 17.24
CA VAL A 161 -11.37 12.00 18.53
C VAL A 161 -10.32 13.08 18.33
N GLU A 162 -10.13 13.89 19.37
CA GLU A 162 -9.06 14.88 19.37
C GLU A 162 -7.69 14.25 19.69
N LEU A 163 -6.62 14.88 19.19
CA LEU A 163 -5.24 14.48 19.49
C LEU A 163 -4.95 14.49 21.00
N SER A 164 -5.52 15.46 21.73
CA SER A 164 -5.43 15.56 23.19
C SER A 164 -5.96 14.28 23.87
N TYR A 165 -7.05 13.72 23.35
CA TYR A 165 -7.66 12.51 23.87
C TYR A 165 -6.76 11.29 23.62
N LEU A 166 -6.19 11.14 22.42
CA LEU A 166 -5.22 10.09 22.11
C LEU A 166 -4.02 10.11 23.06
N LEU A 167 -3.42 11.29 23.24
CA LEU A 167 -2.24 11.48 24.10
C LEU A 167 -2.52 11.15 25.57
N ASN A 168 -3.72 11.47 26.06
CA ASN A 168 -4.09 11.21 27.45
C ASN A 168 -4.51 9.76 27.72
N ASN A 169 -4.95 9.03 26.70
CA ASN A 169 -5.53 7.69 26.83
C ASN A 169 -4.70 6.59 26.18
N ASN A 170 -3.52 6.90 25.64
CA ASN A 170 -2.66 5.90 25.03
C ASN A 170 -1.21 6.02 25.51
N LYS A 171 -0.73 4.99 26.19
CA LYS A 171 0.64 4.94 26.75
C LYS A 171 1.75 4.80 25.70
N TYR A 172 1.40 4.44 24.46
CA TYR A 172 2.36 4.26 23.37
C TYR A 172 2.60 5.54 22.58
N VAL A 173 1.83 6.60 22.83
CA VAL A 173 1.89 7.85 22.06
C VAL A 173 2.42 8.98 22.94
N SER A 174 3.42 9.68 22.44
CA SER A 174 3.96 10.89 23.07
C SER A 174 4.08 12.00 22.04
N LEU A 175 3.93 13.24 22.51
CA LEU A 175 4.11 14.45 21.70
C LEU A 175 5.36 15.19 22.17
N ASP A 176 6.30 15.42 21.27
CA ASP A 176 7.42 16.34 21.46
C ASP A 176 7.36 17.45 20.39
N GLN A 177 7.02 18.67 20.83
CA GLN A 177 6.79 19.82 19.96
C GLN A 177 5.76 19.52 18.86
N ASP A 178 6.23 19.34 17.63
CA ASP A 178 5.44 19.06 16.43
C ASP A 178 5.56 17.60 15.95
N ILE A 179 6.24 16.74 16.71
CA ILE A 179 6.45 15.33 16.39
C ILE A 179 5.68 14.45 17.36
N ILE A 180 4.86 13.57 16.81
CA ILE A 180 4.17 12.50 17.53
C ILE A 180 4.97 11.23 17.33
N SER A 181 5.47 10.69 18.45
CA SER A 181 6.17 9.42 18.49
C SER A 181 5.21 8.34 18.98
N ILE A 182 5.07 7.26 18.21
CA ILE A 182 4.31 6.06 18.59
C ILE A 182 5.31 4.93 18.79
N LYS A 183 5.39 4.39 20.00
CA LYS A 183 6.36 3.35 20.35
C LYS A 183 5.71 2.16 21.08
N LYS A 184 5.87 0.97 20.51
CA LYS A 184 5.51 -0.30 21.16
C LYS A 184 6.57 -1.36 20.88
N GLY A 185 7.31 -1.75 21.93
CA GLY A 185 8.44 -2.68 21.80
C GLY A 185 9.56 -2.09 20.93
N GLU A 186 10.01 -2.85 19.94
CA GLU A 186 11.02 -2.44 18.95
C GLU A 186 10.44 -1.57 17.82
N ILE A 187 9.12 -1.46 17.70
CA ILE A 187 8.47 -0.68 16.64
C ILE A 187 8.28 0.75 17.12
N SER A 188 8.79 1.70 16.35
CA SER A 188 8.61 3.14 16.58
C SER A 188 8.35 3.90 15.28
N PHE A 189 7.41 4.84 15.32
CA PHE A 189 7.12 5.76 14.23
C PHE A 189 7.13 7.19 14.73
N ASP A 190 7.74 8.09 13.95
CA ASP A 190 7.72 9.53 14.20
C ASP A 190 6.94 10.22 13.09
N ILE A 191 5.94 11.00 13.50
CA ILE A 191 4.95 11.60 12.60
C ILE A 191 4.85 13.08 12.90
N TYR A 192 5.04 13.92 11.89
CA TYR A 192 4.80 15.35 12.03
C TYR A 192 3.31 15.63 12.21
N LYS A 193 2.95 16.43 13.22
CA LYS A 193 1.57 16.77 13.56
C LYS A 193 0.81 17.40 12.41
N ASN A 194 1.48 18.21 11.59
CA ASN A 194 0.89 18.85 10.41
C ASN A 194 0.50 17.87 9.30
N LYS A 195 0.93 16.60 9.36
CA LYS A 195 0.51 15.55 8.43
C LYS A 195 -0.73 14.80 8.90
N ILE A 196 -1.19 15.01 10.13
CA ILE A 196 -2.39 14.34 10.63
C ILE A 196 -3.61 14.96 9.99
N VAL A 197 -4.38 14.12 9.32
CA VAL A 197 -5.65 14.49 8.67
C VAL A 197 -6.80 14.28 9.64
N ASN A 198 -6.83 13.12 10.29
CA ASN A 198 -7.88 12.73 11.21
C ASN A 198 -7.33 11.83 12.32
N ILE A 199 -8.06 11.75 13.43
CA ILE A 199 -7.84 10.76 14.47
C ILE A 199 -9.21 10.20 14.83
N SER A 200 -9.31 8.87 14.85
CA SER A 200 -10.52 8.19 15.22
C SER A 200 -10.23 7.04 16.19
N GLN A 201 -11.28 6.45 16.76
CA GLN A 201 -11.16 5.32 17.65
C GLN A 201 -12.26 4.29 17.40
N SER A 202 -11.96 3.05 17.76
CA SER A 202 -12.89 1.94 17.97
C SER A 202 -12.76 1.45 19.41
N ASP A 203 -13.37 0.32 19.77
CA ASP A 203 -13.27 -0.24 21.12
C ASP A 203 -11.81 -0.57 21.51
N ASN A 204 -11.05 -1.16 20.58
CA ASN A 204 -9.71 -1.70 20.87
C ASN A 204 -8.55 -0.87 20.31
N TYR A 205 -8.82 0.06 19.39
CA TYR A 205 -7.76 0.81 18.69
C TYR A 205 -8.04 2.31 18.59
N PHE A 206 -6.96 3.06 18.40
CA PHE A 206 -6.96 4.39 17.80
C PHE A 206 -6.42 4.31 16.38
N TYR A 207 -6.96 5.13 15.49
CA TYR A 207 -6.54 5.23 14.09
C TYR A 207 -6.00 6.63 13.87
N LEU A 208 -4.73 6.71 13.48
CA LEU A 208 -4.08 7.96 13.16
C LEU A 208 -3.90 8.06 11.65
N HIS A 209 -4.72 8.92 11.05
CA HIS A 209 -4.79 9.14 9.61
C HIS A 209 -3.82 10.23 9.21
N THR A 210 -2.88 9.92 8.31
CA THR A 210 -1.81 10.84 7.91
C THR A 210 -1.67 10.98 6.41
N LEU A 211 -1.43 12.22 5.97
CA LEU A 211 -1.12 12.51 4.58
C LEU A 211 0.29 12.00 4.25
N PHE A 212 0.38 10.99 3.39
CA PHE A 212 1.67 10.44 2.96
C PHE A 212 2.07 11.02 1.60
N VAL A 213 1.26 10.78 0.57
CA VAL A 213 1.41 11.30 -0.80
C VAL A 213 0.00 11.61 -1.33
N LYS A 214 -0.13 12.45 -2.36
CA LYS A 214 -1.41 13.01 -2.87
C LYS A 214 -2.64 12.08 -2.79
N ASP A 215 -2.52 10.86 -3.31
CA ASP A 215 -3.63 9.89 -3.40
C ASP A 215 -3.48 8.71 -2.40
N LEU A 216 -2.56 8.85 -1.44
CA LEU A 216 -2.19 7.83 -0.45
C LEU A 216 -2.19 8.41 0.96
N GLU A 217 -3.03 7.82 1.78
CA GLU A 217 -3.06 8.09 3.21
C GLU A 217 -2.41 6.92 3.94
N LYS A 218 -1.62 7.23 4.97
CA LYS A 218 -1.07 6.21 5.87
C LYS A 218 -1.86 6.24 7.17
N ILE A 219 -2.34 5.07 7.59
CA ILE A 219 -3.14 4.89 8.80
C ILE A 219 -2.30 4.08 9.78
N TYR A 220 -2.02 4.66 10.94
CA TYR A 220 -1.39 3.96 12.05
C TYR A 220 -2.48 3.48 13.01
N ILE A 221 -2.61 2.17 13.16
CA ILE A 221 -3.56 1.56 14.08
C ILE A 221 -2.82 1.28 15.39
N ILE A 222 -3.18 2.03 16.42
CA ILE A 222 -2.51 2.07 17.71
C ILE A 222 -3.39 1.32 18.71
N PRO A 223 -2.92 0.22 19.30
CA PRO A 223 -3.72 -0.56 20.24
C PRO A 223 -3.94 0.22 21.54
N LYS A 224 -5.12 0.05 22.16
CA LYS A 224 -5.40 0.58 23.50
C LYS A 224 -4.78 -0.30 24.60
N ASN A 225 -4.63 -1.61 24.31
CA ASN A 225 -4.17 -2.62 25.28
C ASN A 225 -2.84 -3.26 24.86
N GLU A 226 -2.24 -4.08 25.73
CA GLU A 226 -0.97 -4.76 25.44
C GLU A 226 -1.11 -5.96 24.49
N GLU A 227 -2.30 -6.55 24.42
CA GLU A 227 -2.57 -7.79 23.69
C GLU A 227 -2.46 -7.65 22.16
N HIS A 228 -2.72 -6.46 21.63
CA HIS A 228 -2.80 -6.20 20.17
C HIS A 228 -1.58 -5.53 19.59
N ASN A 229 -1.23 -5.75 18.33
CA ASN A 229 -0.02 -5.17 17.75
C ASN A 229 -0.20 -3.73 17.24
N LEU A 230 0.92 -3.01 17.12
CA LEU A 230 0.95 -1.74 16.38
C LEU A 230 1.01 -2.05 14.88
N ILE A 231 0.12 -1.44 14.11
CA ILE A 231 -0.10 -1.78 12.69
C ILE A 231 -0.03 -0.51 11.83
N GLU A 232 0.56 -0.65 10.64
CA GLU A 232 0.63 0.40 9.63
C GLU A 232 -0.10 -0.06 8.36
N LEU A 233 -1.01 0.79 7.87
CA LEU A 233 -1.75 0.59 6.64
C LEU A 233 -1.52 1.76 5.68
N ILE A 234 -1.67 1.48 4.39
CA ILE A 234 -1.73 2.50 3.35
C ILE A 234 -3.13 2.46 2.73
N ASN A 235 -3.94 3.47 3.00
CA ASN A 235 -5.22 3.68 2.36
C ASN A 235 -5.03 4.30 0.97
N ILE A 236 -5.64 3.70 -0.04
CA ILE A 236 -5.57 4.17 -1.43
C ILE A 236 -6.87 4.94 -1.69
N ILE A 237 -6.76 6.28 -1.73
CA ILE A 237 -7.87 7.18 -1.99
C ILE A 237 -8.04 7.27 -3.51
N LYS A 238 -8.83 6.36 -4.11
CA LYS A 238 -9.16 6.35 -5.55
C LYS A 238 -10.67 6.32 -5.77
#